data_AF-A0A1V5D2R0-F1
#
_entry.id   AF-A0A1V5D2R0-F1
#
_cell.length_a   1.000
_cell.length_b   1.000
_cell.length_c   1.000
_cell.angle_alpha   90.00
_cell.angle_beta   90.00
_cell.angle_gamma   90.00
#
_symmetry.space_group_name_H-M   'P 1'
#
loop_
_entity.id
_entity.type
_entity.pdbx_description
1 polymer ?
#
loop_
_entity_poly.entity_id
_entity_poly.type
_entity_poly.pdbx_seq_one_letter_code
_entity_poly.pdbx_strand_id
1 'polypeptide(L)'
;MDNTADIDFTQWTVRALKEKDIDRFIGLLVKREEFTGRLCREGHVMSRDEAREALKREEKVLERLEEEKTRVIHEIETLSLCMKAVRAYKAQFPIPPLHYCLKIKKNLLKS
;
A
#
# COMPACT_ATOMS: atom_id res chain seq x y z
N MET A 1 -9.29 -20.85 -25.91
CA MET A 1 -10.35 -21.33 -24.98
C MET A 1 -9.83 -21.05 -23.59
N ASP A 2 -10.21 -19.89 -23.04
CA ASP A 2 -9.79 -19.49 -21.71
C ASP A 2 -10.51 -20.36 -20.67
N ASN A 3 -9.74 -21.24 -20.03
CA ASN A 3 -10.13 -21.95 -18.81
C ASN A 3 -10.15 -20.97 -17.62
N THR A 4 -10.93 -19.89 -17.69
CA THR A 4 -11.34 -19.19 -16.48
C THR A 4 -12.40 -20.07 -15.84
N ALA A 5 -11.94 -21.07 -15.07
CA ALA A 5 -12.78 -21.72 -14.07
C ALA A 5 -13.55 -20.62 -13.35
N ASP A 6 -14.87 -20.76 -13.26
CA ASP A 6 -15.76 -19.77 -12.66
C ASP A 6 -15.39 -19.64 -11.18
N ILE A 7 -14.53 -18.66 -10.88
CA ILE A 7 -14.03 -18.41 -9.52
C ILE A 7 -15.16 -17.67 -8.81
N ASP A 8 -15.82 -18.35 -7.87
CA ASP A 8 -16.86 -17.77 -7.04
C ASP A 8 -16.31 -16.69 -6.08
N PHE A 9 -17.23 -15.90 -5.49
CA PHE A 9 -16.92 -14.84 -4.53
C PHE A 9 -16.04 -15.32 -3.37
N THR A 10 -16.31 -16.51 -2.84
CA THR A 10 -15.58 -17.10 -1.72
C THR A 10 -14.13 -17.39 -2.08
N GLN A 11 -13.89 -17.93 -3.27
CA GLN A 11 -12.54 -18.22 -3.75
C GLN A 11 -11.72 -16.94 -3.94
N TRP A 12 -12.32 -15.87 -4.47
CA TRP A 12 -11.64 -14.57 -4.55
C TRP A 12 -11.25 -14.05 -3.17
N THR A 13 -12.16 -14.10 -2.19
CA THR A 13 -11.88 -13.64 -0.83
C THR A 13 -10.81 -14.50 -0.14
N VAL A 14 -10.84 -15.81 -0.31
CA VAL A 14 -9.80 -16.71 0.25
C VAL A 14 -8.44 -16.45 -0.38
N ARG A 15 -8.37 -16.23 -1.70
CA ARG A 15 -7.12 -15.90 -2.39
C ARG A 15 -6.57 -14.55 -1.91
N ALA A 16 -7.42 -13.54 -1.79
CA ALA A 16 -7.04 -12.24 -1.27
C ALA A 16 -6.43 -12.37 0.14
N LEU A 17 -7.10 -13.06 1.06
CA LEU A 17 -6.61 -13.23 2.42
C LEU A 17 -5.28 -14.00 2.53
N LYS A 18 -4.93 -14.83 1.56
CA LYS A 18 -3.65 -15.56 1.53
C LYS A 18 -2.50 -14.78 0.89
N GLU A 19 -2.81 -13.80 0.06
CA GLU A 19 -1.82 -13.02 -0.66
C GLU A 19 -1.06 -12.12 0.30
N LYS A 20 0.27 -12.11 0.25
CA LYS A 20 1.12 -11.30 1.16
C LYS A 20 1.40 -9.92 0.59
N ASP A 21 1.48 -9.85 -0.74
CA ASP A 21 1.73 -8.61 -1.46
C ASP A 21 0.49 -7.72 -1.44
N ILE A 22 0.65 -6.46 -1.02
CA ILE A 22 -0.48 -5.54 -0.83
C ILE A 22 -1.12 -5.15 -2.15
N ASP A 23 -0.33 -4.91 -3.20
CA ASP A 23 -0.85 -4.50 -4.50
C ASP A 23 -1.66 -5.63 -5.14
N ARG A 24 -1.17 -6.87 -5.02
CA ARG A 24 -1.93 -8.06 -5.44
C ARG A 24 -3.16 -8.29 -4.60
N PHE A 25 -3.11 -8.08 -3.28
CA PHE A 25 -4.28 -8.17 -2.41
C PHE A 25 -5.37 -7.20 -2.85
N ILE A 26 -5.04 -5.92 -3.04
CA ILE A 26 -5.97 -4.91 -3.54
C ILE A 26 -6.49 -5.27 -4.92
N GLY A 27 -5.61 -5.70 -5.83
CA GLY A 27 -6.01 -6.15 -7.17
C GLY A 27 -7.00 -7.32 -7.16
N LEU A 28 -6.89 -8.24 -6.20
CA LEU A 28 -7.86 -9.32 -6.01
C LEU A 28 -9.20 -8.81 -5.47
N LEU A 29 -9.20 -7.82 -4.57
CA LEU A 29 -10.44 -7.21 -4.06
C LEU A 29 -11.20 -6.44 -5.15
N VAL A 30 -10.50 -5.73 -6.04
CA VAL A 30 -11.13 -5.03 -7.17
C VAL A 30 -11.78 -6.02 -8.15
N LYS A 31 -11.08 -7.11 -8.51
CA LYS A 31 -11.64 -8.17 -9.35
C LYS A 31 -12.87 -8.83 -8.72
N ARG A 32 -12.85 -8.99 -7.40
CA ARG A 32 -13.99 -9.50 -6.63
C ARG A 32 -15.18 -8.55 -6.71
N GLU A 33 -14.97 -7.25 -6.57
CA GLU A 33 -16.02 -6.23 -6.68
C GLU A 33 -16.67 -6.24 -8.07
N GLU A 34 -15.87 -6.33 -9.13
CA GLU A 34 -16.38 -6.46 -10.50
C GLU A 34 -17.26 -7.70 -10.68
N PHE A 35 -16.86 -8.83 -10.07
CA PHE A 35 -17.63 -10.07 -10.09
C PHE A 35 -18.94 -9.95 -9.30
N THR A 36 -18.91 -9.40 -8.08
CA THR A 36 -20.12 -9.16 -7.28
C THR A 36 -21.08 -8.22 -8.01
N GLY A 37 -20.55 -7.19 -8.68
CA GLY A 37 -21.34 -6.28 -9.50
C GLY A 37 -22.03 -6.94 -10.70
N ARG A 38 -21.52 -8.07 -11.22
CA ARG A 38 -22.20 -8.91 -12.22
C ARG A 38 -23.30 -9.76 -11.57
N LEU A 39 -22.97 -10.45 -10.48
CA LEU A 39 -23.93 -11.29 -9.75
C LEU A 39 -25.17 -10.51 -9.28
N CYS A 40 -24.99 -9.27 -8.80
CA CYS A 40 -26.10 -8.42 -8.40
C CYS A 40 -27.03 -8.06 -9.57
N ARG A 41 -26.50 -7.88 -10.78
CA ARG A 41 -27.32 -7.60 -11.99
C ARG A 41 -28.06 -8.83 -12.49
N GLU A 42 -27.45 -10.00 -12.32
CA GLU A 42 -28.01 -11.29 -12.73
C GLU A 42 -29.06 -11.83 -11.74
N GLY A 43 -29.27 -11.13 -10.61
CA GLY A 43 -30.27 -11.51 -9.61
C GLY A 43 -29.89 -12.77 -8.84
N HIS A 44 -28.58 -13.03 -8.68
CA HIS A 44 -28.11 -14.20 -7.95
C HIS A 44 -28.56 -14.15 -6.48
N VAL A 45 -29.20 -15.23 -6.02
CA VAL A 45 -29.68 -15.35 -4.64
C VAL A 45 -28.75 -16.26 -3.87
N MET A 46 -28.16 -15.73 -2.81
CA MET A 46 -27.34 -16.50 -1.86
C MET A 46 -28.21 -17.09 -0.75
N SER A 47 -27.88 -18.29 -0.30
CA SER A 47 -28.47 -18.85 0.91
C SER A 47 -28.02 -18.10 2.16
N ARG A 48 -28.78 -18.25 3.25
CA ARG A 48 -28.47 -17.61 4.53
C ARG A 48 -27.11 -18.05 5.09
N ASP A 49 -26.76 -19.33 4.94
CA ASP A 49 -25.51 -19.87 5.46
C ASP A 49 -24.32 -19.37 4.64
N GLU A 50 -24.44 -19.32 3.31
CA GLU A 50 -23.42 -18.73 2.44
C GLU A 50 -23.20 -17.25 2.74
N ALA A 51 -24.27 -16.48 2.96
CA ALA A 51 -24.18 -15.07 3.34
C ALA A 51 -23.48 -14.88 4.68
N ARG A 52 -23.76 -15.76 5.67
CA ARG A 52 -23.12 -15.71 6.99
C ARG A 52 -21.62 -16.01 6.90
N GLU A 53 -21.23 -16.99 6.10
CA GLU A 53 -19.82 -17.29 5.89
C GLU A 53 -19.09 -16.19 5.11
N ALA A 54 -19.74 -15.64 4.08
CA ALA A 54 -19.22 -14.50 3.33
C ALA A 54 -18.94 -13.33 4.27
N LEU A 55 -19.89 -12.99 5.15
CA LEU A 55 -19.74 -11.92 6.13
C LEU A 55 -18.52 -12.12 7.04
N LYS A 56 -18.33 -13.33 7.59
CA LYS A 56 -17.14 -13.65 8.42
C LYS A 56 -15.82 -13.48 7.67
N ARG A 57 -15.81 -13.75 6.36
CA ARG A 57 -14.62 -13.56 5.53
C ARG A 57 -14.40 -12.07 5.23
N GLU A 58 -15.46 -11.31 5.01
CA GLU A 58 -15.37 -9.84 4.86
C GLU A 58 -14.84 -9.16 6.12
N GLU A 59 -15.25 -9.59 7.31
CA GLU A 59 -14.72 -9.07 8.58
C GLU A 59 -13.19 -9.20 8.64
N LYS A 60 -12.63 -10.33 8.18
CA LYS A 60 -11.17 -10.54 8.10
C LYS A 60 -10.49 -9.68 7.05
N VAL A 61 -11.16 -9.43 5.91
CA VAL A 61 -10.64 -8.52 4.89
C VAL A 61 -10.56 -7.10 5.44
N LEU A 62 -11.58 -6.67 6.18
CA LEU A 62 -11.62 -5.36 6.83
C LEU A 62 -10.56 -5.24 7.93
N GLU A 63 -10.40 -6.26 8.77
CA GLU A 63 -9.36 -6.31 9.80
C GLU A 63 -7.97 -6.11 9.18
N ARG A 64 -7.66 -6.86 8.12
CA ARG A 64 -6.40 -6.70 7.39
C ARG A 64 -6.24 -5.30 6.79
N LEU A 65 -7.28 -4.75 6.15
CA LEU A 65 -7.22 -3.40 5.60
C LEU A 65 -6.95 -2.34 6.67
N GLU A 66 -7.49 -2.53 7.87
CA GLU A 66 -7.26 -1.64 9.02
C GLU A 66 -5.81 -1.72 9.53
N GLU A 67 -5.24 -2.93 9.59
CA GLU A 67 -3.81 -3.15 9.91
C GLU A 67 -2.91 -2.44 8.89
N GLU A 68 -3.19 -2.62 7.60
CA GLU A 68 -2.44 -2.00 6.50
C GLU A 68 -2.53 -0.47 6.55
N LYS A 69 -3.72 0.08 6.79
CA LYS A 69 -3.93 1.52 6.99
C LYS A 69 -3.08 2.06 8.14
N THR A 70 -3.09 1.36 9.27
CA THR A 70 -2.32 1.74 10.46
C THR A 70 -0.82 1.73 10.18
N ARG A 71 -0.33 0.71 9.46
CA ARG A 71 1.09 0.64 9.06
C ARG A 71 1.50 1.82 8.18
N VAL A 72 0.70 2.13 7.15
CA VAL A 72 0.98 3.25 6.22
C VAL A 72 1.03 4.58 6.95
N ILE A 73 0.11 4.83 7.89
CA ILE A 73 0.12 6.04 8.72
C ILE A 73 1.44 6.15 9.49
N HIS A 74 1.88 5.06 10.11
CA HIS A 74 3.12 5.05 10.90
C HIS A 74 4.38 5.27 10.03
N GLU A 75 4.41 4.71 8.82
CA GLU A 75 5.47 4.96 7.85
C GLU A 75 5.53 6.44 7.44
N ILE A 76 4.38 7.06 7.19
CA ILE A 76 4.28 8.50 6.86
C ILE A 76 4.80 9.37 8.02
N GLU A 77 4.41 9.05 9.26
CA GLU A 77 4.89 9.76 10.45
C GLU A 77 6.40 9.65 10.60
N THR A 78 6.94 8.45 10.42
CA THR A 78 8.38 8.18 10.47
C THR A 78 9.12 8.98 9.40
N LEU A 79 8.66 8.95 8.15
CA LEU A 79 9.24 9.74 7.07
C LEU A 79 9.19 11.24 7.35
N SER A 80 8.08 11.75 7.90
CA SER A 80 7.93 13.15 8.30
C SER A 80 8.96 13.56 9.35
N LEU A 81 9.21 12.71 10.36
CA LEU A 81 10.24 12.93 11.36
C LEU A 81 11.65 12.91 10.75
N CYS A 82 11.96 11.94 9.89
CA CYS A 82 13.23 11.88 9.17
C CYS A 82 13.46 13.14 8.33
N MET A 83 12.45 13.62 7.60
CA MET A 83 12.54 14.86 6.82
C MET A 83 12.82 16.09 7.69
N LYS A 84 12.17 16.19 8.86
CA LYS A 84 12.44 17.26 9.83
C LYS A 84 13.88 17.19 10.33
N ALA A 85 14.37 15.99 10.67
CA ALA A 85 15.75 15.78 11.12
C ALA A 85 16.78 16.18 10.04
N VAL A 86 16.57 15.77 8.78
CA VAL A 86 17.43 16.16 7.66
C VAL A 86 17.45 17.67 7.46
N ARG A 87 16.29 18.33 7.56
CA ARG A 87 16.20 19.81 7.47
C ARG A 87 16.97 20.48 8.60
N ALA A 88 16.84 19.99 9.83
CA ALA A 88 17.56 20.51 10.98
C ALA A 88 19.08 20.34 10.82
N TYR A 89 19.53 19.17 10.37
CA TYR A 89 20.94 18.89 10.11
C TYR A 89 21.52 19.79 9.02
N LYS A 90 20.80 19.98 7.91
CA LYS A 90 21.20 20.89 6.83
C LYS A 90 21.31 22.35 7.30
N ALA A 91 20.46 22.77 8.23
CA ALA A 91 20.52 24.11 8.81
C ALA A 91 21.72 24.29 9.76
N GLN A 92 22.09 23.26 10.52
CA GLN A 92 23.25 23.29 11.42
C GLN A 92 24.59 23.16 10.69
N PHE A 93 24.63 22.39 9.60
CA PHE A 93 25.81 22.19 8.77
C PHE A 93 25.52 22.65 7.34
N PRO A 94 25.38 23.97 7.10
CA PRO A 94 25.16 24.48 5.76
C PRO A 94 26.39 24.14 4.91
N ILE A 95 26.17 23.47 3.78
CA ILE A 95 27.23 23.30 2.78
C ILE A 95 27.67 24.72 2.37
N PRO A 96 28.95 25.08 2.52
CA PRO A 96 29.41 26.41 2.19
C PRO A 96 29.08 26.73 0.73
N PRO A 97 28.65 27.96 0.40
CA PRO A 97 28.40 28.35 -0.98
C PRO A 97 29.62 28.01 -1.84
N LEU A 98 29.41 27.46 -3.05
CA LEU A 98 30.47 27.00 -3.97
C LEU A 98 31.59 28.05 -4.19
N HIS A 99 31.27 29.34 -4.06
CA HIS A 99 32.23 30.45 -4.12
C HIS A 99 33.34 30.37 -3.05
N TYR A 100 33.09 29.76 -1.89
CA TYR A 100 34.07 29.58 -0.81
C TYR A 100 35.04 28.41 -1.08
N CYS A 101 34.57 27.30 -1.66
CA CYS A 101 35.46 26.19 -2.05
C CYS A 101 36.46 26.58 -3.15
N LEU A 102 36.10 27.50 -4.05
CA LEU A 102 36.98 27.98 -5.12
C LEU A 102 38.11 28.90 -4.62
N LYS A 103 37.93 29.59 -3.49
CA LYS A 103 39.00 30.41 -2.88
C LYS A 103 40.10 29.56 -2.26
N ILE A 104 39.76 28.40 -1.69
CA ILE A 104 40.73 27.51 -1.04
C ILE A 104 41.72 26.91 -2.06
N LYS A 105 41.25 26.54 -3.26
CA LYS A 105 42.13 26.03 -4.33
C LYS A 105 43.15 27.07 -4.83
N LYS A 106 42.80 28.37 -4.87
CA LYS A 106 43.72 29.41 -5.33
C LYS A 106 44.87 29.71 -4.36
N ASN A 107 44.69 29.40 -3.08
CA ASN A 107 45.72 29.60 -2.06
C ASN A 107 46.66 28.38 -1.92
N LEU A 108 46.20 27.17 -2.23
CA LEU A 108 47.01 25.95 -2.25
C LEU A 108 47.88 25.77 -3.51
N LEU A 109 47.59 26.53 -4.58
CA LEU A 109 48.36 26.55 -5.83
C LEU A 109 49.38 27.71 -5.89
N LYS A 110 49.53 28.46 -4.79
CA LYS A 110 50.47 29.59 -4.65
C LYS A 110 51.50 29.39 -3.53
N SER A 111 51.55 28.20 -2.93
CA SER A 111 52.62 27.74 -2.02
C SER A 111 53.45 26.68 -2.72
#